data_AF-A0A6A0H341-F1
#
_entry.id   AF-A0A6A0H341-F1
#
_cell.length_a   1.000
_cell.length_b   1.000
_cell.length_c   1.000
_cell.angle_alpha   90.00
_cell.angle_beta   90.00
_cell.angle_gamma   90.00
#
_symmetry.space_group_name_H-M   'P 1'
#
loop_
_entity.id
_entity.type
_entity.pdbx_description
1 polymer ?
#
loop_
_entity_poly.entity_id
_entity_poly.type
_entity_poly.pdbx_seq_one_letter_code
_entity_poly.pdbx_strand_id
1 'polypeptide(L)'
;MGKNKKIRDEAGQAPDSDGEEAGGSEPVTNAWNMPVPKFKKGDMRHGLVEMTSFSVNFPEYREAYLKKSLPILEKIMKEHNIKIVLDCPKGQLTVSTTKDTWDPYAIMLARDLIKLISRHVTIEKAVKVFDEGVTSEILRVRSFVSHLWILKLEQIIF
;
A
#
# COMPACT_ATOMS: atom_id res chain seq x y z
N MET A 1 -7.50 53.27 33.73
CA MET A 1 -7.65 52.02 34.52
C MET A 1 -8.52 51.07 33.71
N GLY A 2 -7.96 50.13 32.94
CA GLY A 2 -7.60 48.78 33.42
C GLY A 2 -8.88 48.00 33.75
N LYS A 3 -9.26 46.94 33.05
CA LYS A 3 -8.50 45.70 32.84
C LYS A 3 -8.99 44.91 31.62
N ASN A 4 -8.03 44.22 31.01
CA ASN A 4 -8.12 43.31 29.88
C ASN A 4 -8.91 42.03 30.22
N LYS A 5 -9.65 41.48 29.24
CA LYS A 5 -9.89 40.04 29.16
C LYS A 5 -9.44 39.54 27.79
N LYS A 6 -8.41 38.71 27.85
CA LYS A 6 -7.60 38.16 26.77
C LYS A 6 -8.43 37.12 26.00
N ILE A 7 -8.65 37.35 24.71
CA ILE A 7 -9.12 36.34 23.76
C ILE A 7 -7.93 35.39 23.57
N ARG A 8 -8.14 34.10 23.81
CA ARG A 8 -7.17 33.04 23.57
C ARG A 8 -7.76 32.14 22.50
N ASP A 9 -6.96 31.97 21.45
CA ASP A 9 -7.15 31.06 20.34
C ASP A 9 -7.22 29.61 20.86
N GLU A 10 -8.20 28.84 20.41
CA GLU A 10 -8.20 27.38 20.55
C GLU A 10 -8.18 26.77 19.15
N ALA A 11 -6.97 26.36 18.77
CA ALA A 11 -6.71 25.54 17.60
C ALA A 11 -7.39 24.17 17.77
N GLY A 12 -7.96 23.67 16.67
CA GLY A 12 -8.52 22.33 16.59
C GLY A 12 -7.48 21.27 16.94
N GLN A 13 -7.79 20.47 17.94
CA GLN A 13 -7.05 19.29 18.33
C GLN A 13 -7.37 18.15 17.34
N ALA A 14 -6.35 17.64 16.65
CA ALA A 14 -6.41 16.39 15.89
C ALA A 14 -6.53 15.20 16.86
N PRO A 15 -7.28 14.13 16.53
CA PRO A 15 -7.31 12.92 17.33
C PRO A 15 -6.26 11.91 16.84
N ASP A 16 -5.05 11.97 17.41
CA ASP A 16 -4.15 10.82 17.44
C ASP A 16 -4.15 10.30 18.87
N SER A 17 -4.92 9.25 19.13
CA SER A 17 -4.85 8.49 20.37
C SER A 17 -4.57 7.03 20.05
N ASP A 18 -3.29 6.70 19.97
CA ASP A 18 -2.79 5.34 20.06
C ASP A 18 -3.08 4.82 21.48
N GLY A 19 -4.18 4.09 21.63
CA GLY A 19 -4.52 3.38 22.86
C GLY A 19 -3.76 2.06 22.94
N GLU A 20 -2.72 2.01 23.78
CA GLU A 20 -2.20 0.76 24.33
C GLU A 20 -3.16 0.28 25.43
N GLU A 21 -4.04 -0.70 25.13
CA GLU A 21 -4.75 -1.44 26.16
C GLU A 21 -3.91 -2.64 26.62
N ALA A 22 -3.28 -2.48 27.78
CA ALA A 22 -2.67 -3.55 28.55
C ALA A 22 -3.75 -4.32 29.33
N GLY A 23 -3.88 -5.61 29.03
CA GLY A 23 -4.24 -6.69 29.97
C GLY A 23 -5.55 -6.57 30.76
N GLY A 24 -6.65 -7.08 30.19
CA GLY A 24 -7.84 -7.51 30.93
C GLY A 24 -8.18 -8.97 30.56
N SER A 25 -8.14 -9.87 31.54
CA SER A 25 -8.42 -11.31 31.39
C SER A 25 -9.92 -11.61 31.40
N GLU A 26 -10.67 -10.99 30.49
CA GLU A 26 -12.07 -11.35 30.23
C GLU A 26 -12.16 -12.19 28.95
N PRO A 27 -13.02 -13.23 28.89
CA PRO A 27 -13.19 -13.99 27.67
C PRO A 27 -13.76 -13.06 26.59
N VAL A 28 -12.93 -12.73 25.61
CA VAL A 28 -13.30 -11.89 24.47
C VAL A 28 -14.48 -12.55 23.76
N THR A 29 -15.64 -11.92 23.82
CA THR A 29 -16.89 -12.47 23.27
C THR A 29 -16.83 -12.59 21.75
N ASN A 30 -16.02 -11.77 21.07
CA ASN A 30 -15.78 -11.82 19.63
C ASN A 30 -14.28 -11.64 19.31
N ALA A 31 -13.54 -12.74 19.25
CA ALA A 31 -12.12 -12.74 18.87
C ALA A 31 -11.83 -12.14 17.47
N TRP A 32 -12.84 -12.04 16.61
CA TRP A 32 -12.72 -11.51 15.23
C TRP A 32 -12.78 -9.98 15.14
N ASN A 33 -13.21 -9.28 16.19
CA ASN A 33 -13.28 -7.81 16.20
C ASN A 33 -12.05 -7.16 16.86
N MET A 34 -11.03 -7.96 17.18
CA MET A 34 -9.80 -7.45 17.78
C MET A 34 -8.93 -6.77 16.72
N PRO A 35 -8.48 -5.52 16.94
CA PRO A 35 -7.56 -4.87 16.01
C PRO A 35 -6.24 -5.64 15.99
N VAL A 36 -5.77 -5.99 14.79
CA VAL A 36 -4.47 -6.64 14.62
C VAL A 36 -3.39 -5.59 14.88
N PRO A 37 -2.40 -5.85 15.75
CA PRO A 37 -1.35 -4.89 16.01
C PRO A 37 -0.49 -4.65 14.75
N LYS A 38 -0.28 -3.38 14.40
CA LYS A 38 0.63 -2.97 13.32
C LYS A 38 2.07 -3.35 13.66
N PHE A 39 2.78 -3.89 12.68
CA PHE A 39 4.21 -4.13 12.81
C PHE A 39 4.94 -2.78 12.95
N LYS A 40 5.80 -2.64 13.96
CA LYS A 40 6.57 -1.41 14.23
C LYS A 40 8.06 -1.61 13.87
N LYS A 41 8.74 -0.49 13.59
CA LYS A 41 10.20 -0.46 13.38
C LYS A 41 10.90 -0.86 14.69
N GLY A 42 11.40 -2.09 14.76
CA GLY A 42 12.07 -2.64 15.94
C GLY A 42 11.54 -3.99 16.42
N ASP A 43 10.41 -4.45 15.88
CA ASP A 43 9.84 -5.76 16.22
C ASP A 43 10.70 -6.93 15.69
N MET A 44 11.52 -6.68 14.66
CA MET A 44 12.49 -7.65 14.16
C MET A 44 13.80 -7.61 14.94
N ARG A 45 14.10 -8.72 15.64
CA ARG A 45 15.35 -8.91 16.38
C ARG A 45 16.58 -9.12 15.48
N HIS A 46 16.36 -9.66 14.28
CA HIS A 46 17.40 -9.97 13.31
C HIS A 46 16.96 -9.48 11.92
N GLY A 47 17.90 -9.00 11.10
CA GLY A 47 17.62 -8.59 9.72
C GLY A 47 17.31 -9.78 8.80
N LEU A 48 16.79 -9.47 7.60
CA LEU A 48 16.52 -10.49 6.59
C LEU A 48 17.84 -11.12 6.09
N VAL A 49 17.91 -12.45 6.14
CA VAL A 49 19.06 -13.22 5.67
C VAL A 49 19.07 -13.30 4.14
N GLU A 50 17.89 -13.54 3.56
CA GLU A 50 17.69 -13.71 2.12
C GLU A 50 16.97 -12.51 1.51
N MET A 51 17.28 -12.25 0.25
CA MET A 51 16.62 -11.22 -0.54
C MET A 51 15.52 -11.86 -1.39
N THR A 52 14.32 -11.28 -1.30
CA THR A 52 13.17 -11.67 -2.12
C THR A 52 12.95 -10.61 -3.18
N SER A 53 12.78 -11.02 -4.43
CA SER A 53 12.53 -10.12 -5.56
C SER A 53 11.30 -10.53 -6.37
N PHE A 54 10.46 -9.56 -6.73
CA PHE A 54 9.32 -9.75 -7.63
C PHE A 54 9.44 -8.82 -8.83
N SER A 55 9.08 -9.32 -10.02
CA SER A 55 9.08 -8.53 -11.25
C SER A 55 7.74 -8.63 -11.95
N VAL A 56 7.25 -7.52 -12.47
CA VAL A 56 6.00 -7.43 -13.23
C VAL A 56 6.27 -6.72 -14.56
N ASN A 57 5.85 -7.35 -15.66
CA ASN A 57 5.94 -6.76 -16.98
C ASN A 57 4.87 -5.68 -17.17
N PHE A 58 5.20 -4.62 -17.88
CA PHE A 58 4.29 -3.53 -18.25
C PHE A 58 4.38 -3.26 -19.76
N PRO A 59 3.32 -2.72 -20.37
CA PRO A 59 3.33 -2.45 -21.80
C PRO A 59 4.14 -1.20 -22.15
N GLU A 60 4.77 -1.19 -23.33
CA GLU A 60 5.70 -0.15 -23.79
C GLU A 60 5.14 1.28 -23.66
N TYR A 61 3.87 1.49 -24.02
CA TYR A 61 3.24 2.81 -23.98
C TYR A 61 3.17 3.45 -22.58
N ARG A 62 3.35 2.67 -21.51
CA ARG A 62 3.32 3.15 -20.12
C ARG A 62 4.70 3.59 -19.60
N GLU A 63 5.77 3.33 -20.35
CA GLU A 63 7.14 3.62 -19.94
C GLU A 63 7.36 5.11 -19.63
N ALA A 64 6.85 6.00 -20.48
CA ALA A 64 6.99 7.45 -20.30
C ALA A 64 6.37 7.95 -18.97
N TYR A 65 5.27 7.35 -18.53
CA TYR A 65 4.64 7.67 -17.25
C TYR A 65 5.45 7.10 -16.07
N LEU A 66 5.90 5.85 -16.19
CA LEU A 66 6.71 5.19 -15.16
C LEU A 66 8.04 5.89 -14.92
N LYS A 67 8.71 6.35 -15.98
CA LYS A 67 9.96 7.12 -15.87
C LYS A 67 9.79 8.41 -15.06
N LYS A 68 8.69 9.14 -15.28
CA LYS A 68 8.40 10.40 -14.57
C LYS A 68 8.04 10.16 -13.11
N SER A 69 7.38 9.04 -12.83
CA SER A 69 6.81 8.75 -11.52
C SER A 69 7.66 7.83 -10.63
N LEU A 70 8.72 7.24 -11.20
CA LEU A 70 9.75 6.47 -10.48
C LEU A 70 10.27 7.16 -9.20
N PRO A 71 10.66 8.45 -9.20
CA PRO A 71 11.19 9.08 -7.99
C PRO A 71 10.15 9.22 -6.87
N ILE A 72 8.86 9.27 -7.20
CA ILE A 72 7.78 9.28 -6.20
C ILE A 72 7.68 7.88 -5.59
N LEU A 73 7.73 6.86 -6.44
CA LEU A 73 7.64 5.47 -6.02
C LEU A 73 8.84 5.05 -5.14
N GLU A 74 10.05 5.51 -5.49
CA GLU A 74 11.25 5.30 -4.67
C GLU A 74 11.12 5.91 -3.27
N LYS A 75 10.49 7.09 -3.13
CA LYS A 75 10.26 7.71 -1.82
C LYS A 75 9.35 6.85 -0.95
N ILE A 76 8.22 6.41 -1.51
CA ILE A 76 7.25 5.57 -0.80
C ILE A 76 7.89 4.23 -0.40
N MET A 77 8.60 3.57 -1.33
CA MET A 77 9.25 2.29 -1.04
C MET A 77 10.40 2.40 -0.05
N LYS A 78 11.06 3.56 0.03
CA LYS A 78 12.14 3.82 0.98
C LYS A 78 11.66 3.83 2.43
N GLU A 79 10.41 4.19 2.70
CA GLU A 79 9.83 4.15 4.06
C GLU A 79 9.76 2.72 4.64
N HIS A 80 9.63 1.74 3.75
CA HIS A 80 9.61 0.31 4.03
C HIS A 80 10.95 -0.39 3.74
N ASN A 81 12.00 0.38 3.37
CA ASN A 81 13.33 -0.13 3.00
C ASN A 81 13.28 -1.18 1.88
N ILE A 82 12.43 -0.96 0.87
CA ILE A 82 12.30 -1.79 -0.33
C ILE A 82 12.97 -1.08 -1.50
N LYS A 83 13.76 -1.82 -2.29
CA LYS A 83 14.36 -1.31 -3.53
C LYS A 83 13.41 -1.53 -4.69
N ILE A 84 13.26 -0.51 -5.53
CA ILE A 84 12.53 -0.61 -6.80
C ILE A 84 13.46 -0.28 -7.97
N VAL A 85 13.32 -1.02 -9.06
CA VAL A 85 14.12 -0.88 -10.28
C VAL A 85 13.18 -0.93 -11.48
N LEU A 86 13.29 0.06 -12.35
CA LEU A 86 12.59 0.12 -13.64
C LEU A 86 13.56 -0.31 -14.75
N ASP A 87 13.25 -1.42 -15.42
CA ASP A 87 14.01 -1.91 -16.58
C ASP A 87 13.19 -1.60 -17.85
N CYS A 88 13.55 -0.52 -18.54
CA CYS A 88 12.87 -0.07 -19.75
C CYS A 88 13.10 -1.03 -20.95
N PRO A 89 14.33 -1.49 -21.25
CA PRO A 89 14.55 -2.43 -22.35
C PRO A 89 13.74 -3.73 -22.24
N LYS A 90 13.58 -4.27 -21.03
CA LYS A 90 12.76 -5.47 -20.80
C LYS A 90 11.28 -5.18 -20.55
N GLY A 91 10.91 -3.92 -20.32
CA GLY A 91 9.56 -3.52 -19.98
C GLY A 91 9.07 -4.14 -18.65
N GLN A 92 9.93 -4.22 -17.64
CA GLN A 92 9.59 -4.81 -16.35
C GLN A 92 9.90 -3.88 -15.17
N LEU A 93 9.06 -3.94 -14.15
CA LEU A 93 9.25 -3.26 -12.88
C LEU A 93 9.57 -4.29 -11.81
N THR A 94 10.70 -4.14 -11.15
CA THR A 94 11.21 -5.10 -10.15
C THR A 94 11.25 -4.46 -8.78
N VAL A 95 10.71 -5.15 -7.77
CA VAL A 95 10.86 -4.80 -6.35
C VAL A 95 11.72 -5.85 -5.66
N SER A 96 12.53 -5.44 -4.69
CA SER A 96 13.40 -6.35 -3.95
C SER A 96 13.56 -5.89 -2.51
N THR A 97 13.56 -6.84 -1.57
CA THR A 97 13.87 -6.54 -0.17
C THR A 97 15.34 -6.21 0.01
N THR A 98 15.63 -5.47 1.08
CA THR A 98 17.00 -5.20 1.54
C THR A 98 17.21 -5.86 2.90
N LYS A 99 18.46 -5.94 3.37
CA LYS A 99 18.76 -6.48 4.71
C LYS A 99 18.14 -5.64 5.83
N ASP A 100 17.87 -4.37 5.53
CA ASP A 100 17.34 -3.37 6.45
C ASP A 100 15.80 -3.26 6.37
N THR A 101 15.14 -4.06 5.52
CA THR A 101 13.67 -4.14 5.50
C THR A 101 13.20 -4.52 6.89
N TRP A 102 12.36 -3.67 7.48
CA TRP A 102 11.91 -3.81 8.88
C TRP A 102 10.62 -4.62 9.02
N ASP A 103 9.87 -4.82 7.94
CA ASP A 103 8.67 -5.67 7.91
C ASP A 103 8.76 -6.67 6.74
N PRO A 104 8.73 -8.00 7.01
CA PRO A 104 8.77 -9.00 5.95
C PRO A 104 7.52 -9.01 5.07
N TYR A 105 6.37 -8.52 5.54
CA TYR A 105 5.13 -8.49 4.77
C TYR A 105 5.09 -7.33 3.76
N ALA A 106 5.85 -6.26 4.00
CA ALA A 106 5.91 -5.09 3.12
C ALA A 106 6.26 -5.43 1.66
N ILE A 107 7.03 -6.50 1.41
CA ILE A 107 7.35 -6.94 0.03
C ILE A 107 6.11 -7.47 -0.73
N MET A 108 5.13 -8.03 -0.03
CA MET A 108 3.86 -8.49 -0.62
C MET A 108 3.01 -7.29 -1.04
N LEU A 109 2.94 -6.26 -0.19
CA LEU A 109 2.26 -5.01 -0.52
C LEU A 109 2.95 -4.28 -1.68
N ALA A 110 4.29 -4.26 -1.70
CA ALA A 110 5.05 -3.70 -2.81
C ALA A 110 4.82 -4.45 -4.13
N ARG A 111 4.70 -5.79 -4.09
CA ARG A 111 4.33 -6.62 -5.25
C ARG A 111 2.96 -6.22 -5.79
N ASP A 112 1.99 -6.05 -4.91
CA ASP A 112 0.63 -5.71 -5.27
C ASP A 112 0.54 -4.28 -5.85
N LEU A 113 1.33 -3.35 -5.29
CA LEU A 113 1.51 -2.01 -5.83
C LEU A 113 2.03 -2.04 -7.28
N ILE A 114 3.13 -2.75 -7.57
CA ILE A 114 3.68 -2.80 -8.94
C ILE A 114 2.74 -3.51 -9.91
N LYS A 115 1.96 -4.49 -9.43
CA LYS A 115 0.92 -5.18 -10.20
C LYS A 115 -0.20 -4.21 -10.61
N LEU A 116 -0.66 -3.35 -9.69
CA LEU A 116 -1.66 -2.31 -10.00
C LEU A 116 -1.12 -1.26 -10.97
N ILE A 117 0.12 -0.80 -10.75
CA ILE A 117 0.72 0.20 -11.61
C ILE A 117 0.84 -0.33 -13.05
N SER A 118 1.24 -1.59 -13.26
CA SER A 118 1.26 -2.20 -14.60
C SER A 118 -0.11 -2.18 -15.29
N ARG A 119 -1.21 -2.25 -14.52
CA ARG A 119 -2.60 -2.31 -15.00
C ARG A 119 -3.32 -0.96 -15.12
N HIS A 120 -2.58 0.12 -15.32
CA HIS A 120 -3.18 1.44 -15.56
C HIS A 120 -3.71 2.21 -14.35
N VAL A 121 -3.48 1.71 -13.14
CA VAL A 121 -3.88 2.41 -11.91
C VAL A 121 -2.95 3.59 -11.62
N THR A 122 -3.52 4.71 -11.16
CA THR A 122 -2.76 5.89 -10.73
C THR A 122 -2.01 5.60 -9.43
N ILE A 123 -0.87 6.26 -9.21
CA ILE A 123 -0.01 5.96 -8.05
C ILE A 123 -0.71 6.27 -6.75
N GLU A 124 -1.42 7.40 -6.66
CA GLU A 124 -2.18 7.80 -5.49
C GLU A 124 -3.20 6.73 -5.05
N LYS A 125 -3.82 6.04 -6.01
CA LYS A 125 -4.75 4.94 -5.72
C LYS A 125 -4.00 3.66 -5.34
N ALA A 126 -2.89 3.40 -6.00
CA ALA A 126 -2.10 2.20 -5.75
C ALA A 126 -1.44 2.22 -4.35
N VAL A 127 -0.99 3.39 -3.88
CA VAL A 127 -0.36 3.55 -2.55
C VAL A 127 -1.29 3.13 -1.41
N LYS A 128 -2.61 3.22 -1.61
CA LYS A 128 -3.60 2.76 -0.61
C LYS A 128 -3.48 1.28 -0.26
N VAL A 129 -2.76 0.48 -1.04
CA VAL A 129 -2.49 -0.92 -0.69
C VAL A 129 -1.65 -1.05 0.58
N PHE A 130 -0.94 0.00 1.00
CA PHE A 130 -0.25 0.03 2.30
C PHE A 130 -1.19 0.34 3.48
N ASP A 131 -2.41 0.81 3.23
CA ASP A 131 -3.40 1.08 4.27
C ASP A 131 -4.06 -0.21 4.74
N GLU A 132 -4.44 -0.26 6.01
CA GLU A 132 -5.11 -1.43 6.58
C GLU A 132 -6.49 -1.67 5.98
N GLY A 133 -6.84 -2.95 5.79
CA GLY A 133 -8.13 -3.36 5.23
C GLY A 133 -8.26 -3.14 3.72
N VAL A 134 -7.25 -2.56 3.07
CA VAL A 134 -7.20 -2.42 1.62
C VAL A 134 -6.40 -3.58 1.03
N THR A 135 -7.01 -4.29 0.07
CA THR A 135 -6.34 -5.37 -0.67
C THR A 135 -6.57 -5.15 -2.16
N SER A 136 -5.72 -5.74 -2.99
CA SER A 136 -5.83 -5.61 -4.44
C SER A 136 -5.78 -6.97 -5.12
N GLU A 137 -6.70 -7.20 -6.06
CA GLU A 137 -6.72 -8.44 -6.85
C GLU A 137 -7.23 -8.19 -8.27
N ILE A 138 -6.78 -9.01 -9.21
CA ILE A 138 -7.24 -9.00 -10.60
C ILE A 138 -8.26 -10.11 -10.78
N LEU A 139 -9.53 -9.73 -10.92
CA LEU A 139 -10.61 -10.67 -11.16
C LEU A 139 -10.82 -10.90 -12.66
N ARG A 140 -10.83 -12.18 -13.07
CA ARG A 140 -11.15 -12.58 -14.44
C ARG A 140 -12.66 -12.66 -14.63
N VAL A 141 -13.27 -11.56 -15.09
CA VAL A 141 -14.74 -11.45 -15.27
C VAL A 141 -15.29 -12.48 -16.29
N ARG A 142 -14.52 -12.84 -17.32
CA ARG A 142 -14.97 -13.80 -18.36
C ARG A 142 -15.45 -15.15 -17.80
N SER A 143 -14.92 -15.59 -16.66
CA SER A 143 -15.33 -16.87 -16.07
C SER A 143 -16.71 -16.82 -15.40
N PHE A 144 -17.22 -15.64 -15.10
CA PHE A 144 -18.48 -15.45 -14.37
C PHE A 144 -19.68 -15.28 -15.29
N VAL A 145 -19.47 -15.11 -16.60
CA VAL A 145 -20.53 -14.80 -17.55
C VAL A 145 -20.58 -15.86 -18.65
N SER A 146 -21.72 -16.52 -18.79
CA SER A 146 -21.93 -17.61 -19.77
C SER A 146 -21.88 -17.14 -21.22
N HIS A 147 -22.23 -15.87 -21.48
CA HIS A 147 -22.29 -15.33 -22.83
C HIS A 147 -21.46 -14.06 -23.01
N LEU A 148 -20.56 -14.10 -23.98
CA LEU A 148 -19.63 -13.01 -24.29
C LEU A 148 -20.33 -11.71 -24.71
N TRP A 149 -21.55 -11.78 -25.25
CA TRP A 149 -22.31 -10.60 -25.69
C TRP A 149 -22.80 -9.72 -24.53
N ILE A 150 -23.00 -10.28 -23.33
CA ILE A 150 -23.40 -9.52 -22.13
C ILE A 150 -22.30 -8.53 -21.73
N LEU A 151 -21.03 -8.94 -21.80
CA LEU A 151 -19.89 -8.06 -21.52
C LEU A 151 -19.67 -7.00 -22.62
N LYS A 152 -20.17 -7.25 -23.83
CA LYS A 152 -20.10 -6.28 -24.93
C LYS A 152 -21.16 -5.18 -24.82
N LEU A 153 -22.27 -5.42 -24.11
CA LEU A 153 -23.37 -4.46 -23.98
C LEU A 153 -23.03 -3.30 -23.05
N GLU A 154 -22.21 -3.51 -22.01
CA GLU A 154 -21.81 -2.42 -21.11
C GLU A 154 -20.69 -1.52 -21.66
N GLN A 155 -19.93 -1.97 -22.67
CA GLN A 155 -18.92 -1.13 -23.35
C GLN A 155 -19.53 -0.04 -24.26
N ILE A 156 -20.86 0.05 -24.34
CA ILE A 156 -21.58 1.10 -25.07
C ILE A 156 -22.08 2.22 -24.12
N ILE A 157 -22.02 2.03 -22.80
CA ILE A 157 -22.64 2.95 -21.82
C ILE A 157 -21.61 3.77 -21.01
N PHE A 158 -20.30 3.57 -21.21
CA PHE A 158 -19.26 4.44 -20.65
C PHE A 158 -18.24 4.89 -21.69
#